data_AF-A0A2G9UUW4-F1
#
_entry.id   AF-A0A2G9UUW4-F1
#
_cell.length_a   1.000
_cell.length_b   1.000
_cell.length_c   1.000
_cell.angle_alpha   90.00
_cell.angle_beta   90.00
_cell.angle_gamma   90.00
#
_symmetry.space_group_name_H-M   'P 1'
#
loop_
_entity.id
_entity.type
_entity.pdbx_description
1 polymer ?
#
loop_
_entity_poly.entity_id
_entity_poly.type
_entity_poly.pdbx_seq_one_letter_code
_entity_poly.pdbx_strand_id
1 'polypeptide(L)'
;MTSVFESVGDYHAAARISQERAPPSHAINRGILAEGVGSFLSGLLGPAVGMTTHTENIGVIGVTRVASRWTMVVAGLLLILLGVCTK
;
A
#
# COMPACT_ATOMS: atom_id res chain seq x y z
N MET A 1 -5.23 7.86 13.60
CA MET A 1 -6.67 7.50 13.50
C MET A 1 -7.28 7.99 12.20
N THR A 2 -7.02 9.23 11.77
CA THR A 2 -7.44 9.75 10.45
C THR A 2 -6.95 8.88 9.29
N SER A 3 -5.69 8.41 9.35
CA SER A 3 -5.09 7.52 8.34
C SER A 3 -5.79 6.18 8.14
N VAL A 4 -6.44 5.64 9.18
CA VAL A 4 -7.17 4.36 9.09
C VAL A 4 -8.49 4.55 8.33
N PHE A 5 -9.20 5.65 8.62
CA PHE A 5 -10.41 5.99 7.88
C PHE A 5 -10.10 6.30 6.40
N GLU A 6 -8.99 7.00 6.14
CA GLU A 6 -8.48 7.25 4.80
C GLU A 6 -8.13 5.94 4.08
N SER A 7 -7.37 5.04 4.72
CA SER A 7 -6.98 3.75 4.15
C SER A 7 -8.17 2.82 3.86
N VAL A 8 -9.23 2.87 4.68
CA VAL A 8 -10.49 2.15 4.39
C VAL A 8 -11.15 2.70 3.12
N GLY A 9 -11.22 4.03 2.98
CA GLY A 9 -11.72 4.68 1.76
C GLY A 9 -10.91 4.29 0.53
N ASP A 10 -9.60 4.21 0.67
CA ASP A 10 -8.65 3.80 -0.35
C ASP A 10 -8.82 2.35 -0.78
N TYR A 11 -9.04 1.42 0.15
CA TYR A 11 -9.33 0.02 -0.20
C TYR A 11 -10.63 -0.11 -1.01
N HIS A 12 -11.64 0.69 -0.68
CA HIS A 12 -12.88 0.74 -1.45
C HIS A 12 -12.68 1.37 -2.84
N ALA A 13 -11.89 2.44 -2.95
CA ALA A 13 -11.55 3.07 -4.22
C ALA A 13 -10.72 2.14 -5.11
N ALA A 14 -9.72 1.45 -4.54
CA ALA A 14 -8.88 0.48 -5.23
C ALA A 14 -9.70 -0.70 -5.76
N ALA A 15 -10.68 -1.21 -5.00
CA ALA A 15 -11.57 -2.27 -5.46
C ALA A 15 -12.48 -1.82 -6.61
N ARG A 16 -13.02 -0.59 -6.55
CA ARG A 16 -13.79 0.01 -7.65
C ARG A 16 -12.96 0.14 -8.93
N ILE A 17 -11.74 0.62 -8.79
CA ILE A 17 -10.79 0.82 -9.90
C ILE A 17 -10.37 -0.53 -10.51
N SER A 18 -10.14 -1.53 -9.66
CA SER A 18 -9.74 -2.88 -10.10
C SER A 18 -10.92 -3.71 -10.66
N GLN A 19 -12.14 -3.16 -10.67
CA GLN A 19 -13.37 -3.87 -11.06
C GLN A 19 -13.61 -5.17 -10.27
N GLU A 20 -13.06 -5.24 -9.06
CA GLU A 20 -13.11 -6.43 -8.22
C GLU A 20 -14.20 -6.25 -7.14
N ARG A 21 -14.67 -7.37 -6.59
CA ARG A 21 -15.70 -7.35 -5.54
C ARG A 21 -15.21 -6.53 -4.33
N ALA A 22 -16.11 -5.78 -3.71
CA ALA A 22 -15.78 -4.95 -2.55
C ALA A 22 -15.00 -5.76 -1.50
N PRO A 23 -13.90 -5.20 -0.94
CA PRO A 23 -12.99 -5.97 -0.11
C PRO A 23 -13.74 -6.44 1.14
N PRO A 24 -13.74 -7.75 1.45
CA PRO A 24 -14.40 -8.25 2.65
C PRO A 24 -13.75 -7.64 3.88
N SER A 25 -14.51 -7.44 4.96
CA SER A 25 -14.00 -6.81 6.20
C SER A 25 -12.74 -7.47 6.77
N HIS A 26 -12.57 -8.77 6.50
CA HIS A 26 -11.36 -9.51 6.87
C HIS A 26 -10.11 -9.09 6.07
N ALA A 27 -10.27 -8.73 4.78
CA ALA A 27 -9.16 -8.24 3.95
C ALA A 27 -8.71 -6.84 4.39
N ILE A 28 -9.66 -5.97 4.74
CA ILE A 28 -9.38 -4.62 5.29
C ILE A 28 -8.62 -4.74 6.61
N ASN A 29 -9.08 -5.59 7.53
CA ASN A 29 -8.40 -5.77 8.82
C ASN A 29 -6.97 -6.30 8.64
N ARG A 30 -6.75 -7.22 7.67
CA ARG A 30 -5.40 -7.69 7.33
C ARG A 30 -4.52 -6.61 6.71
N GLY A 31 -5.09 -5.72 5.88
CA GLY A 31 -4.38 -4.57 5.29
C GLY A 31 -3.92 -3.59 6.36
N ILE A 32 -4.81 -3.21 7.27
CA ILE A 32 -4.49 -2.30 8.39
C ILE A 32 -3.43 -2.90 9.31
N LEU A 33 -3.51 -4.20 9.61
CA LEU A 33 -2.48 -4.89 10.38
C LEU A 33 -1.12 -4.87 9.66
N ALA A 34 -1.10 -5.04 8.34
CA ALA A 34 0.14 -4.97 7.56
C ALA A 34 0.75 -3.56 7.56
N GLU A 35 -0.06 -2.50 7.47
CA GLU A 35 0.39 -1.11 7.61
C GLU A 35 0.97 -0.83 9.01
N GLY A 36 0.31 -1.33 10.06
CA GLY A 36 0.80 -1.20 11.44
C GLY A 36 2.12 -1.93 11.67
N VAL A 37 2.24 -3.18 11.18
CA VAL A 37 3.49 -3.95 11.24
C VAL A 37 4.60 -3.30 10.42
N GLY A 38 4.28 -2.82 9.21
CA GLY A 38 5.23 -2.10 8.36
C GLY A 38 5.73 -0.81 9.02
N SER A 39 4.83 -0.04 9.62
CA SER A 39 5.19 1.17 10.38
C SER A 39 6.07 0.86 11.59
N PHE A 40 5.80 -0.24 12.30
CA PHE A 40 6.63 -0.68 13.41
C PHE A 40 8.04 -1.09 12.94
N LEU A 41 8.14 -1.86 11.85
CA LEU A 41 9.42 -2.24 11.24
C LEU A 41 10.21 -1.04 10.70
N SER A 42 9.53 -0.06 10.09
CA SER A 42 10.12 1.22 9.67
C SER A 42 10.66 2.02 10.85
N GLY A 43 9.96 1.98 12.00
CA GLY A 43 10.44 2.52 13.27
C GLY A 43 11.73 1.86 13.76
N LEU A 44 11.82 0.53 13.64
CA LEU A 44 13.00 -0.23 14.07
C LEU A 44 14.20 -0.08 13.12
N LEU A 45 13.96 0.00 11.82
CA LEU A 45 15.01 0.04 10.79
C LEU A 45 15.58 1.44 10.54
N GLY A 46 15.04 2.48 11.18
CA GLY A 46 15.65 3.81 11.23
C GLY A 46 14.88 4.98 10.60
N PRO A 47 14.07 4.83 9.53
CA PRO A 47 13.32 5.95 8.96
C PRO A 47 12.27 6.54 9.92
N ALA A 48 11.69 5.70 10.80
CA ALA A 48 10.60 6.06 11.70
C ALA A 48 9.42 6.79 11.01
N VAL A 49 9.17 6.47 9.73
CA VAL A 49 8.02 6.99 8.97
C VAL A 49 6.93 5.92 8.94
N GLY A 50 5.68 6.33 9.19
CA GLY A 50 4.53 5.44 9.10
C GLY A 50 4.31 4.97 7.66
N MET A 51 4.18 3.66 7.48
CA MET A 51 3.77 3.07 6.20
C MET A 51 2.25 3.16 6.09
N THR A 52 1.76 3.88 5.10
CA THR A 52 0.32 4.05 4.82
C THR A 52 0.03 3.69 3.37
N THR A 53 -1.22 3.34 3.08
CA THR A 53 -1.70 3.31 1.71
C THR A 53 -1.74 4.75 1.18
N HIS A 54 -1.18 4.97 -0.02
CA HIS A 54 -1.19 6.26 -0.69
C HIS A 54 -2.21 6.25 -1.84
N THR A 55 -3.18 7.18 -1.76
CA THR A 55 -4.16 7.48 -2.82
C THR A 55 -3.53 7.66 -4.20
N GLU A 56 -2.32 8.20 -4.27
CA GLU A 56 -1.60 8.44 -5.53
C GLU A 56 -1.31 7.13 -6.30
N ASN A 57 -0.89 6.08 -5.59
CA ASN A 57 -0.66 4.77 -6.20
C ASN A 57 -1.95 4.16 -6.75
N ILE A 58 -3.07 4.38 -6.05
CA ILE A 58 -4.40 3.95 -6.48
C ILE A 58 -4.84 4.73 -7.73
N GLY A 59 -4.56 6.03 -7.79
CA GLY A 59 -4.78 6.86 -8.96
C GLY A 59 -4.00 6.37 -10.20
N VAL A 60 -2.73 6.00 -10.03
CA VAL A 60 -1.91 5.42 -11.11
C VAL A 60 -2.47 4.09 -11.59
N ILE A 61 -2.94 3.22 -10.69
CA ILE A 61 -3.62 1.97 -11.07
C ILE A 61 -4.89 2.28 -11.87
N GLY A 62 -5.64 3.33 -11.51
CA GLY A 62 -6.82 3.79 -12.25
C GLY A 62 -6.53 4.24 -13.68
N VAL A 63 -5.41 4.93 -13.89
CA VAL A 63 -4.99 5.41 -15.21
C VAL A 63 -4.39 4.27 -16.04
N THR A 64 -3.49 3.47 -15.45
CA THR A 64 -2.80 2.39 -16.15
C THR A 64 -3.67 1.15 -16.37
N ARG A 65 -4.75 1.01 -15.58
CA ARG A 65 -5.62 -0.18 -15.51
C ARG A 65 -4.87 -1.49 -15.21
N VAL A 66 -3.69 -1.40 -14.59
CA VAL A 66 -2.88 -2.56 -14.19
C VAL A 66 -2.93 -2.71 -12.67
N ALA A 67 -3.91 -3.47 -12.17
CA ALA A 67 -4.07 -3.78 -10.75
C ALA A 67 -3.36 -5.09 -10.34
N SER A 68 -2.18 -5.38 -10.91
CA SER A 68 -1.46 -6.63 -10.66
C SER A 68 -0.65 -6.57 -9.37
N ARG A 69 -0.80 -7.59 -8.51
CA ARG A 69 0.02 -7.77 -7.29
C ARG A 69 1.53 -7.78 -7.58
N TRP A 70 1.92 -8.31 -8.74
CA TRP A 70 3.34 -8.40 -9.13
C TRP A 70 3.96 -7.04 -9.41
N THR A 71 3.18 -6.09 -9.93
CA THR A 71 3.65 -4.73 -10.16
C THR A 71 4.06 -4.07 -8.84
N MET A 72 3.28 -4.26 -7.77
CA MET A 72 3.59 -3.73 -6.44
C MET A 72 4.83 -4.40 -5.82
N VAL A 73 4.98 -5.72 -5.99
CA VAL A 73 6.16 -6.46 -5.50
C VAL A 73 7.44 -6.03 -6.23
N VAL A 74 7.38 -5.91 -7.56
CA VAL A 74 8.52 -5.46 -8.38
C VAL A 74 8.90 -4.02 -8.03
N ALA A 75 7.92 -3.12 -7.86
CA ALA A 75 8.16 -1.76 -7.40
C ALA A 75 8.86 -1.72 -6.03
N GLY A 76 8.41 -2.53 -5.07
CA GLY A 76 9.05 -2.64 -3.76
C GLY A 76 10.49 -3.15 -3.84
N LEU A 77 10.74 -4.19 -4.65
CA LEU A 77 12.10 -4.71 -4.87
C LEU A 77 13.01 -3.67 -5.54
N LEU A 78 12.50 -2.92 -6.52
CA LEU A 78 13.24 -1.84 -7.16
C LEU A 78 13.62 -0.74 -6.17
N LEU A 79 12.71 -0.34 -5.28
CA LEU A 79 12.98 0.66 -4.24
C LEU A 79 14.03 0.18 -3.24
N ILE A 80 13.99 -1.10 -2.84
CA ILE A 80 15.02 -1.70 -1.98
C ILE A 80 16.38 -1.70 -2.69
N LEU A 81 16.43 -2.10 -3.96
CA LEU A 81 17.66 -2.12 -4.75
C LEU A 81 18.24 -0.72 -4.93
N LEU A 82 17.40 0.29 -5.22
CA LEU A 82 17.82 1.69 -5.30
C LEU A 82 18.33 2.22 -3.96
N GLY A 83 17.67 1.86 -2.85
CA GLY A 83 18.12 2.24 -1.51
C GLY A 83 19.48 1.64 -1.15
N VAL A 84 19.72 0.38 -1.53
CA VAL A 84 21.01 -0.31 -1.30
C VAL A 84 22.09 0.21 -2.26
N CYS A 85 21.74 0.51 -3.52
CA CYS A 85 22.63 1.10 -4.52
C CYS A 85 22.66 2.64 -4.42
N THR A 86 22.87 3.18 -3.22
CA THR A 86 23.12 4.62 -2.98
C THR A 86 24.59 4.96 -3.26
N LYS A 87 25.05 4.71 -4.49
CA LYS A 87 26.40 5.05 -4.95
C LYS A 87 26.36 5.85 -6.24
#